data_AF-A0A3D8RWR3-F1
#
_entry.id   AF-A0A3D8RWR3-F1
#
_cell.length_a   1.000
_cell.length_b   1.000
_cell.length_c   1.000
_cell.angle_alpha   90.00
_cell.angle_beta   90.00
_cell.angle_gamma   90.00
#
_symmetry.space_group_name_H-M   'P 1'
#
loop_
_entity.id
_entity.type
_entity.pdbx_description
1 polymer ?
#
loop_
_entity_poly.entity_id
_entity_poly.type
_entity_poly.pdbx_seq_one_letter_code
_entity_poly.pdbx_strand_id
1 'polypeptide(L)'
;MALLQLLVGLLLASTVQSKWIVPGARWRDTKGDLVNAHAGCVTIDKESGKFWLFGEYKTQGQTEGGGVSVYSSDDLATWESHGLALKPVNDSAYISPQNIIQRPKVVYAEATDQYHMWWHADNSSYGLLLQGFATSDNIAGPYTFVNATAPLGNWSQDFGLFTDYKDGRSYSLYSNGDRKDARDVYITSFNEEVTALDEVVYRFNKFDLEAPTIIQTDKSYYALMSHKTGYRPNNVVAFRADSLSGPWSQPFMVAPRNTRTFNSQSGFTLEIKGAKKTTHLYLGDQWDSNSLWESRYIWLPMEIDDNKKTLDVVWYDVYDLNVVTGEVTPITGKAYHANEAQVNGSAFKQEANFASTGVIATGIYGNASKVTFEGIEGTGKPQWVSFYYQNTDDMGFGDQPGGTPDRIGGSWQLRRISSVIVNGDVSKIETLYQRDTHKGIILSAPLQLTLNKGANNTITVGGLFNGFDYKGADLDRIIVYPSEK
;
A
#
# COMPACT_ATOMS: atom_id res chain seq x y z
N MET A 1 12.07 18.35 -60.36
CA MET A 1 11.40 17.13 -59.85
C MET A 1 12.40 16.37 -58.99
N ALA A 2 12.27 16.46 -57.68
CA ALA A 2 12.87 15.53 -56.73
C ALA A 2 11.91 15.48 -55.54
N LEU A 3 11.28 14.32 -55.37
CA LEU A 3 10.20 14.07 -54.43
C LEU A 3 10.78 13.85 -53.03
N LEU A 4 10.45 14.72 -52.07
CA LEU A 4 10.79 14.53 -50.66
C LEU A 4 9.78 13.53 -50.07
N GLN A 5 10.21 12.31 -49.79
CA GLN A 5 9.39 11.31 -49.08
C GLN A 5 9.34 11.68 -47.59
N LEU A 6 8.18 12.16 -47.15
CA LEU A 6 7.85 12.34 -45.74
C LEU A 6 7.54 10.96 -45.15
N LEU A 7 8.45 10.42 -44.33
CA LEU A 7 8.17 9.25 -43.51
C LEU A 7 7.25 9.68 -42.35
N VAL A 8 5.96 9.44 -42.50
CA VAL A 8 4.99 9.52 -41.41
C VAL A 8 5.17 8.23 -40.59
N GLY A 9 5.85 8.34 -39.45
CA GLY A 9 5.86 7.28 -38.45
C GLY A 9 4.45 7.14 -37.86
N LEU A 10 3.75 6.06 -38.20
CA LEU A 10 2.57 5.64 -37.44
C LEU A 10 3.05 5.24 -36.04
N LEU A 11 2.84 6.12 -35.06
CA LEU A 11 2.73 5.73 -33.66
C LEU A 11 1.47 4.85 -33.57
N LEU A 12 1.66 3.53 -33.58
CA LEU A 12 0.68 2.60 -33.05
C LEU A 12 0.55 2.91 -31.56
N ALA A 13 -0.40 3.77 -31.22
CA ALA A 13 -0.92 3.84 -29.86
C ALA A 13 -1.54 2.46 -29.59
N SER A 14 -0.78 1.56 -28.95
CA SER A 14 -1.36 0.42 -28.27
C SER A 14 -2.41 1.02 -27.33
N THR A 15 -3.67 0.72 -27.58
CA THR A 15 -4.72 0.98 -26.60
C THR A 15 -4.47 0.01 -25.46
N VAL A 16 -3.51 0.33 -24.59
CA VAL A 16 -3.40 -0.32 -23.29
C VAL A 16 -4.72 0.01 -22.61
N GLN A 17 -5.55 -1.00 -22.50
CA GLN A 17 -6.84 -0.88 -21.87
C GLN A 17 -6.57 -0.69 -20.38
N SER A 18 -6.63 0.57 -19.92
CA SER A 18 -6.29 0.92 -18.55
C SER A 18 -7.08 0.06 -17.58
N LYS A 19 -6.34 -0.60 -16.69
CA LYS A 19 -6.87 -1.39 -15.59
C LYS A 19 -7.19 -0.48 -14.41
N TRP A 20 -8.22 -0.83 -13.65
CA TRP A 20 -8.57 -0.06 -12.47
C TRP A 20 -7.61 -0.36 -11.32
N ILE A 21 -7.33 0.64 -10.51
CA ILE A 21 -6.63 0.46 -9.24
C ILE A 21 -7.68 0.05 -8.19
N VAL A 22 -7.42 -1.08 -7.54
CA VAL A 22 -8.31 -1.68 -6.52
C VAL A 22 -7.53 -1.86 -5.22
N PRO A 23 -7.60 -0.89 -4.28
CA PRO A 23 -6.90 -0.96 -3.00
C PRO A 23 -7.30 -2.19 -2.18
N GLY A 24 -6.31 -2.90 -1.64
CA GLY A 24 -6.52 -4.10 -0.81
C GLY A 24 -6.70 -5.40 -1.61
N ALA A 25 -6.78 -5.33 -2.93
CA ALA A 25 -6.85 -6.51 -3.78
C ALA A 25 -5.51 -7.26 -3.87
N ARG A 26 -5.59 -8.56 -4.21
CA ARG A 26 -4.43 -9.32 -4.68
C ARG A 26 -4.08 -8.86 -6.09
N TRP A 27 -3.15 -7.92 -6.20
CA TRP A 27 -2.65 -7.49 -7.51
C TRP A 27 -1.85 -8.61 -8.15
N ARG A 28 -2.13 -8.85 -9.44
CA ARG A 28 -1.44 -9.86 -10.24
C ARG A 28 -0.70 -9.18 -11.37
N ASP A 29 0.51 -9.64 -11.63
CA ASP A 29 1.31 -9.18 -12.75
C ASP A 29 0.81 -9.77 -14.08
N THR A 30 1.44 -9.40 -15.20
CA THR A 30 1.10 -9.87 -16.54
C THR A 30 1.31 -11.39 -16.74
N LYS A 31 1.99 -12.08 -15.83
CA LYS A 31 2.17 -13.54 -15.82
C LYS A 31 1.15 -14.24 -14.91
N GLY A 32 0.37 -13.48 -14.14
CA GLY A 32 -0.64 -13.97 -13.21
C GLY A 32 -0.12 -14.21 -11.79
N ASP A 33 1.17 -13.95 -11.54
CA ASP A 33 1.78 -14.06 -10.23
C ASP A 33 1.41 -12.85 -9.36
N LEU A 34 1.49 -12.98 -8.03
CA LEU A 34 1.25 -11.85 -7.15
C LEU A 34 2.34 -10.78 -7.37
N VAL A 35 1.92 -9.52 -7.48
CA VAL A 35 2.86 -8.40 -7.36
C VAL A 35 3.41 -8.40 -5.94
N ASN A 36 4.72 -8.54 -5.79
CA ASN A 36 5.41 -8.69 -4.52
C ASN A 36 6.53 -7.65 -4.43
N ALA A 37 6.16 -6.42 -4.12
CA ALA A 37 7.02 -5.23 -4.07
C ALA A 37 6.55 -4.31 -2.93
N HIS A 38 6.67 -4.80 -1.70
CA HIS A 38 6.14 -4.12 -0.51
C HIS A 38 7.01 -2.92 -0.09
N ALA A 39 6.37 -1.87 0.45
CA ALA A 39 6.99 -0.69 1.06
C ALA A 39 8.10 0.03 0.28
N GLY A 40 8.20 -0.19 -1.03
CA GLY A 40 9.24 0.39 -1.86
C GLY A 40 8.89 1.74 -2.45
N CYS A 41 9.14 1.95 -3.74
CA CYS A 41 8.84 3.19 -4.44
C CYS A 41 8.47 2.96 -5.89
N VAL A 42 7.88 4.00 -6.48
CA VAL A 42 7.76 4.12 -7.94
C VAL A 42 8.76 5.15 -8.43
N THR A 43 9.67 4.72 -9.30
CA THR A 43 10.61 5.59 -10.03
C THR A 43 10.10 5.75 -11.46
N ILE A 44 10.07 6.98 -11.96
CA ILE A 44 9.66 7.24 -13.34
C ILE A 44 10.91 7.30 -14.21
N ASP A 45 10.95 6.47 -15.25
CA ASP A 45 12.01 6.55 -16.25
C ASP A 45 11.87 7.85 -17.04
N LYS A 46 12.93 8.67 -17.07
CA LYS A 46 12.93 9.98 -17.74
C LYS A 46 12.81 9.84 -19.26
N GLU A 47 13.30 8.75 -19.84
CA GLU A 47 13.29 8.56 -21.30
C GLU A 47 11.94 8.06 -21.80
N SER A 48 11.42 6.99 -21.19
CA SER A 48 10.16 6.38 -21.64
C SER A 48 8.90 6.93 -20.96
N GLY A 49 9.03 7.59 -19.81
CA GLY A 49 7.91 7.97 -18.96
C GLY A 49 7.27 6.78 -18.22
N LYS A 50 7.84 5.58 -18.33
CA LYS A 50 7.33 4.36 -17.70
C LYS A 50 7.52 4.38 -16.18
N PHE A 51 6.56 3.83 -15.45
CA PHE A 51 6.63 3.68 -14.01
C PHE A 51 7.35 2.37 -13.64
N TRP A 52 8.28 2.43 -12.69
CA TRP A 52 9.03 1.29 -12.19
C TRP A 52 8.82 1.13 -10.68
N LEU A 53 8.11 0.08 -10.29
CA LEU A 53 7.83 -0.25 -8.90
C LEU A 53 8.93 -1.18 -8.37
N PHE A 54 9.68 -0.68 -7.40
CA PHE A 54 10.62 -1.46 -6.60
C PHE A 54 9.99 -1.75 -5.25
N GLY A 55 10.35 -2.87 -4.63
CA GLY A 55 9.90 -3.14 -3.27
C GLY A 55 10.49 -4.42 -2.69
N GLU A 56 10.21 -4.62 -1.41
CA GLU A 56 10.63 -5.80 -0.68
C GLU A 56 9.99 -7.04 -1.29
N TYR A 57 10.82 -8.02 -1.67
CA TYR A 57 10.32 -9.33 -2.07
C TYR A 57 10.12 -10.20 -0.83
N LYS A 58 8.87 -10.41 -0.43
CA LYS A 58 8.52 -11.24 0.75
C LYS A 58 8.29 -12.68 0.33
N THR A 59 9.22 -13.55 0.70
CA THR A 59 9.13 -15.00 0.45
C THR A 59 8.06 -15.63 1.33
N GLN A 60 7.26 -16.52 0.76
CA GLN A 60 6.22 -17.23 1.51
C GLN A 60 6.79 -17.96 2.74
N GLY A 61 6.17 -17.74 3.90
CA GLY A 61 6.56 -18.34 5.17
C GLY A 61 7.82 -17.72 5.82
N GLN A 62 8.38 -16.66 5.24
CA GLN A 62 9.53 -15.94 5.76
C GLN A 62 9.16 -14.50 6.14
N THR A 63 9.88 -13.93 7.09
CA THR A 63 9.77 -12.49 7.42
C THR A 63 10.63 -11.64 6.49
N GLU A 64 11.85 -12.10 6.20
CA GLU A 64 12.85 -11.38 5.38
C GLU A 64 13.62 -12.33 4.46
N GLY A 65 14.56 -11.77 3.68
CA GLY A 65 15.56 -12.54 2.94
C GLY A 65 15.30 -12.72 1.45
N GLY A 66 14.32 -12.02 0.87
CA GLY A 66 13.99 -12.13 -0.55
C GLY A 66 14.67 -11.12 -1.47
N GLY A 67 15.25 -10.04 -0.93
CA GLY A 67 15.85 -8.96 -1.71
C GLY A 67 14.82 -7.95 -2.21
N VAL A 68 15.11 -7.31 -3.35
CA VAL A 68 14.26 -6.27 -3.94
C VAL A 68 13.76 -6.72 -5.30
N SER A 69 12.44 -6.77 -5.46
CA SER A 69 11.78 -7.03 -6.76
C SER A 69 11.64 -5.74 -7.57
N VAL A 70 11.40 -5.89 -8.87
CA VAL A 70 11.12 -4.77 -9.76
C VAL A 70 10.05 -5.12 -10.79
N TYR A 71 9.12 -4.19 -10.97
CA TYR A 71 8.04 -4.25 -11.95
C TYR A 71 8.01 -2.96 -12.77
N SER A 72 7.50 -3.01 -13.99
CA SER A 72 7.23 -1.81 -14.78
C SER A 72 5.78 -1.73 -15.23
N SER A 73 5.28 -0.52 -15.46
CA SER A 73 3.89 -0.26 -15.85
C SER A 73 3.77 1.05 -16.62
N ASP A 74 2.86 1.07 -17.60
CA ASP A 74 2.48 2.29 -18.33
C ASP A 74 1.30 3.03 -17.68
N ASP A 75 0.55 2.38 -16.77
CA ASP A 75 -0.73 2.88 -16.24
C ASP A 75 -0.88 2.77 -14.71
N LEU A 76 0.17 2.32 -13.99
CA LEU A 76 0.20 2.04 -12.54
C LEU A 76 -0.75 0.93 -12.07
N ALA A 77 -1.37 0.19 -12.98
CA ALA A 77 -2.32 -0.88 -12.65
C ALA A 77 -1.92 -2.23 -13.28
N THR A 78 -1.32 -2.20 -14.46
CA THR A 78 -0.82 -3.36 -15.19
C THR A 78 0.69 -3.47 -14.99
N TRP A 79 1.12 -4.45 -14.19
CA TRP A 79 2.53 -4.61 -13.80
C TRP A 79 3.21 -5.75 -14.55
N GLU A 80 4.33 -5.47 -15.20
CA GLU A 80 5.23 -6.45 -15.81
C GLU A 80 6.41 -6.74 -14.88
N SER A 81 6.61 -8.00 -14.49
CA SER A 81 7.72 -8.41 -13.62
C SER A 81 9.04 -8.55 -14.37
N HIS A 82 10.08 -7.90 -13.82
CA HIS A 82 11.48 -7.98 -14.27
C HIS A 82 12.36 -8.80 -13.32
N GLY A 83 11.76 -9.46 -12.32
CA GLY A 83 12.47 -10.28 -11.34
C GLY A 83 13.03 -9.47 -10.17
N LEU A 84 14.23 -9.83 -9.71
CA LEU A 84 14.90 -9.18 -8.58
C LEU A 84 15.91 -8.14 -9.09
N ALA A 85 15.67 -6.87 -8.74
CA ALA A 85 16.61 -5.77 -8.95
C ALA A 85 17.85 -5.93 -8.05
N LEU A 86 17.67 -6.34 -6.80
CA LEU A 86 18.76 -6.64 -5.87
C LEU A 86 18.56 -8.05 -5.30
N LYS A 87 19.51 -8.94 -5.59
CA LYS A 87 19.50 -10.32 -5.09
C LYS A 87 20.28 -10.44 -3.77
N PRO A 88 19.77 -11.22 -2.80
CA PRO A 88 20.56 -11.57 -1.63
C PRO A 88 21.84 -12.35 -1.98
N VAL A 89 22.87 -12.20 -1.16
CA VAL A 89 24.18 -12.85 -1.31
C VAL A 89 24.52 -13.59 -0.01
N ASN A 90 24.55 -14.93 -0.04
CA ASN A 90 24.65 -15.78 1.15
C ASN A 90 25.75 -15.39 2.14
N ASP A 91 26.95 -15.06 1.65
CA ASP A 91 28.11 -14.75 2.50
C ASP A 91 28.31 -13.23 2.74
N SER A 92 27.32 -12.41 2.38
CA SER A 92 27.37 -10.97 2.63
C SER A 92 27.01 -10.65 4.07
N ALA A 93 27.75 -9.73 4.69
CA ALA A 93 27.44 -9.23 6.03
C ALA A 93 26.14 -8.41 6.10
N TYR A 94 25.69 -7.85 4.98
CA TYR A 94 24.62 -6.85 4.96
C TYR A 94 23.45 -7.17 4.03
N ILE A 95 23.62 -8.10 3.09
CA ILE A 95 22.57 -8.50 2.14
C ILE A 95 22.44 -10.02 1.99
N SER A 96 22.80 -10.79 3.02
CA SER A 96 22.45 -12.22 3.06
C SER A 96 20.94 -12.43 3.23
N PRO A 97 20.42 -13.64 2.97
CA PRO A 97 19.03 -13.97 3.30
C PRO A 97 18.67 -13.81 4.78
N GLN A 98 19.65 -13.66 5.69
CA GLN A 98 19.44 -13.40 7.11
C GLN A 98 19.39 -11.91 7.45
N ASN A 99 19.77 -11.04 6.50
CA ASN A 99 19.70 -9.60 6.67
C ASN A 99 18.31 -9.06 6.33
N ILE A 100 18.04 -7.88 6.86
CA ILE A 100 16.84 -7.11 6.59
C ILE A 100 17.16 -6.13 5.47
N ILE A 101 16.34 -6.16 4.42
CA ILE A 101 16.36 -5.22 3.30
C ILE A 101 14.95 -4.65 3.22
N GLN A 102 14.73 -3.49 3.83
CA GLN A 102 13.40 -2.89 3.97
C GLN A 102 13.33 -1.50 3.32
N ARG A 103 12.16 -1.20 2.77
CA ARG A 103 11.76 0.08 2.18
C ARG A 103 12.71 0.63 1.09
N PRO A 104 13.10 -0.17 0.09
CA PRO A 104 14.02 0.28 -0.95
C PRO A 104 13.45 1.50 -1.70
N LYS A 105 14.30 2.48 -1.96
CA LYS A 105 14.02 3.66 -2.77
C LYS A 105 15.07 3.79 -3.86
N VAL A 106 14.63 4.08 -5.08
CA VAL A 106 15.49 4.20 -6.26
C VAL A 106 15.37 5.61 -6.83
N VAL A 107 16.51 6.24 -7.09
CA VAL A 107 16.61 7.55 -7.74
C VAL A 107 17.68 7.51 -8.82
N TYR A 108 17.47 8.24 -9.91
CA TYR A 108 18.50 8.45 -10.92
C TYR A 108 19.37 9.65 -10.53
N ALA A 109 20.68 9.42 -10.43
CA ALA A 109 21.68 10.42 -10.10
C ALA A 109 22.32 10.96 -11.39
N GLU A 110 22.01 12.20 -11.75
CA GLU A 110 22.50 12.82 -13.00
C GLU A 110 24.03 12.97 -13.03
N ALA A 111 24.65 13.24 -11.87
CA ALA A 111 26.09 13.42 -11.76
C ALA A 111 26.91 12.14 -12.04
N THR A 112 26.31 10.96 -11.85
CA THR A 112 26.94 9.66 -12.11
C THR A 112 26.39 8.95 -13.35
N ASP A 113 25.27 9.41 -13.90
CA ASP A 113 24.50 8.72 -14.95
C ASP A 113 24.09 7.30 -14.53
N GLN A 114 23.70 7.13 -13.26
CA GLN A 114 23.34 5.83 -12.68
C GLN A 114 22.06 5.89 -11.85
N TYR A 115 21.44 4.73 -11.69
CA TYR A 115 20.36 4.51 -10.73
C TYR A 115 20.92 4.06 -9.39
N HIS A 116 20.54 4.76 -8.33
CA HIS A 116 21.00 4.55 -6.98
C HIS A 116 19.85 4.04 -6.12
N MET A 117 20.05 2.87 -5.49
CA MET A 117 19.10 2.25 -4.58
C MET A 117 19.58 2.41 -3.14
N TRP A 118 18.71 2.93 -2.29
CA TRP A 118 18.92 3.10 -0.85
C TRP A 118 17.81 2.43 -0.06
N TRP A 119 18.13 1.88 1.11
CA TRP A 119 17.15 1.16 1.93
C TRP A 119 17.57 1.09 3.40
N HIS A 120 16.67 0.62 4.26
CA HIS A 120 16.98 0.25 5.64
C HIS A 120 17.69 -1.11 5.67
N ALA A 121 18.98 -1.10 6.00
CA ALA A 121 19.81 -2.29 6.13
C ALA A 121 19.95 -2.72 7.59
N ASP A 122 19.55 -3.95 7.90
CA ASP A 122 19.62 -4.47 9.27
C ASP A 122 19.90 -5.97 9.38
N ASN A 123 19.88 -6.45 10.62
CA ASN A 123 19.83 -7.86 10.97
C ASN A 123 18.54 -8.16 11.75
N SER A 124 18.29 -9.45 12.03
CA SER A 124 17.06 -9.89 12.71
C SER A 124 16.83 -9.31 14.12
N SER A 125 17.85 -8.71 14.74
CA SER A 125 17.71 -8.03 16.03
C SER A 125 17.33 -6.55 15.92
N TYR A 126 17.25 -5.99 14.70
CA TYR A 126 17.11 -4.55 14.46
C TYR A 126 18.18 -3.72 15.20
N GLY A 127 19.42 -4.20 15.11
CA GLY A 127 20.55 -3.72 15.89
C GLY A 127 21.62 -2.98 15.10
N LEU A 128 21.65 -3.14 13.76
CA LEU A 128 22.63 -2.45 12.91
C LEU A 128 22.21 -1.01 12.66
N LEU A 129 20.93 -0.79 12.35
CA LEU A 129 20.34 0.52 12.08
C LEU A 129 21.11 1.34 11.02
N LEU A 130 21.35 0.74 9.84
CA LEU A 130 22.15 1.30 8.76
C LEU A 130 21.30 1.65 7.52
N GLN A 131 21.88 2.47 6.65
CA GLN A 131 21.39 2.69 5.28
C GLN A 131 22.23 1.86 4.32
N GLY A 132 21.60 0.96 3.57
CA GLY A 132 22.25 0.22 2.50
C GLY A 132 22.27 1.03 1.22
N PHE A 133 23.31 0.82 0.40
CA PHE A 133 23.49 1.48 -0.89
C PHE A 133 23.91 0.49 -1.99
N ALA A 134 23.29 0.61 -3.16
CA ALA A 134 23.61 -0.15 -4.36
C ALA A 134 23.39 0.70 -5.62
N THR A 135 24.11 0.39 -6.71
CA THR A 135 24.04 1.14 -7.97
C THR A 135 23.77 0.24 -9.18
N SER A 136 23.19 0.81 -10.24
CA SER A 136 23.07 0.16 -11.55
C SER A 136 23.05 1.19 -12.67
N ASP A 137 23.58 0.83 -13.84
CA ASP A 137 23.42 1.63 -15.06
C ASP A 137 22.01 1.49 -15.66
N ASN A 138 21.23 0.49 -15.24
CA ASN A 138 19.90 0.20 -15.76
C ASN A 138 18.86 0.32 -14.65
N ILE A 139 17.72 0.97 -14.93
CA ILE A 139 16.66 1.15 -13.93
C ILE A 139 16.19 -0.20 -13.33
N ALA A 140 16.02 -1.22 -14.17
CA ALA A 140 15.62 -2.57 -13.76
C ALA A 140 16.69 -3.31 -12.94
N GLY A 141 17.93 -2.81 -12.92
CA GLY A 141 19.08 -3.52 -12.39
C GLY A 141 19.72 -4.48 -13.41
N PRO A 142 20.46 -5.51 -12.93
CA PRO A 142 20.70 -5.79 -11.52
C PRO A 142 21.50 -4.68 -10.85
N TYR A 143 21.22 -4.44 -9.57
CA TYR A 143 21.96 -3.50 -8.73
C TYR A 143 23.13 -4.21 -8.06
N THR A 144 24.26 -3.51 -7.99
CA THR A 144 25.47 -3.97 -7.32
C THR A 144 25.56 -3.31 -5.95
N PHE A 145 25.60 -4.14 -4.89
CA PHE A 145 25.80 -3.67 -3.53
C PHE A 145 27.13 -2.94 -3.38
N VAL A 146 27.11 -1.76 -2.76
CA VAL A 146 28.29 -0.93 -2.50
C VAL A 146 28.68 -1.02 -1.02
N ASN A 147 27.81 -0.58 -0.13
CA ASN A 147 28.06 -0.60 1.32
C ASN A 147 26.75 -0.49 2.13
N ALA A 148 26.89 -0.56 3.46
CA ALA A 148 25.85 -0.17 4.41
C ALA A 148 26.49 0.74 5.48
N THR A 149 25.91 1.92 5.72
CA THR A 149 26.55 2.96 6.55
C THR A 149 25.57 3.65 7.50
N ALA A 150 26.10 4.15 8.62
CA ALA A 150 25.34 4.94 9.58
C ALA A 150 25.24 6.40 9.07
N PRO A 151 24.03 6.97 8.91
CA PRO A 151 23.86 8.30 8.34
C PRO A 151 24.46 9.39 9.23
N LEU A 152 25.61 9.95 8.82
CA LEU A 152 26.34 10.98 9.58
C LEU A 152 26.63 10.57 11.04
N GLY A 153 26.87 9.27 11.27
CA GLY A 153 27.09 8.70 12.60
C GLY A 153 25.83 8.51 13.45
N ASN A 154 24.64 8.78 12.90
CA ASN A 154 23.34 8.52 13.51
C ASN A 154 22.81 7.12 13.15
N TRP A 155 21.69 6.72 13.74
CA TRP A 155 20.99 5.47 13.43
C TRP A 155 19.91 5.68 12.37
N SER A 156 19.67 4.65 11.55
CA SER A 156 18.61 4.60 10.54
C SER A 156 17.81 3.30 10.65
N GLN A 157 16.51 3.40 10.81
CA GLN A 157 15.58 2.29 10.65
C GLN A 157 14.74 2.56 9.40
N ASP A 158 13.42 2.69 9.54
CA ASP A 158 12.49 2.98 8.45
C ASP A 158 13.00 4.11 7.56
N PHE A 159 13.06 3.81 6.25
CA PHE A 159 13.72 4.63 5.25
C PHE A 159 12.74 5.15 4.19
N GLY A 160 13.01 6.38 3.75
CA GLY A 160 12.39 7.04 2.61
C GLY A 160 13.41 7.89 1.86
N LEU A 161 13.05 8.29 0.64
CA LEU A 161 13.85 9.16 -0.21
C LEU A 161 12.91 10.14 -0.91
N PHE A 162 13.30 11.40 -0.96
CA PHE A 162 12.55 12.46 -1.61
C PHE A 162 13.49 13.29 -2.47
N THR A 163 13.12 13.55 -3.72
CA THR A 163 13.84 14.48 -4.59
C THR A 163 13.01 15.75 -4.73
N ASP A 164 13.59 16.88 -4.34
CA ASP A 164 12.96 18.18 -4.41
C ASP A 164 13.11 18.75 -5.82
N TYR A 165 12.00 18.98 -6.54
CA TYR A 165 12.08 19.52 -7.89
C TYR A 165 12.41 21.03 -7.94
N LYS A 166 12.38 21.74 -6.80
CA LYS A 166 12.66 23.18 -6.71
C LYS A 166 14.16 23.48 -6.65
N ASP A 167 14.96 22.60 -6.04
CA ASP A 167 16.42 22.74 -5.99
C ASP A 167 17.20 21.59 -6.66
N GLY A 168 16.51 20.52 -7.06
CA GLY A 168 17.08 19.37 -7.75
C GLY A 168 17.79 18.37 -6.84
N ARG A 169 17.81 18.60 -5.51
CA ARG A 169 18.53 17.74 -4.57
C ARG A 169 17.67 16.56 -4.11
N SER A 170 18.34 15.47 -3.77
CA SER A 170 17.72 14.33 -3.10
C SER A 170 17.97 14.35 -1.59
N TYR A 171 17.02 13.81 -0.83
CA TYR A 171 17.02 13.77 0.62
C TYR A 171 16.71 12.38 1.13
N SER A 172 17.50 11.92 2.09
CA SER A 172 17.25 10.74 2.91
C SER A 172 16.28 11.10 4.02
N LEU A 173 15.24 10.28 4.16
CA LEU A 173 14.24 10.38 5.21
C LEU A 173 14.36 9.14 6.09
N TYR A 174 14.59 9.28 7.39
CA TYR A 174 14.77 8.11 8.24
C TYR A 174 14.39 8.32 9.71
N SER A 175 13.80 7.29 10.32
CA SER A 175 13.63 7.22 11.78
C SER A 175 14.88 6.63 12.44
N ASN A 176 15.18 6.99 13.68
CA ASN A 176 16.42 6.55 14.35
C ASN A 176 16.28 5.35 15.31
N GLY A 177 15.55 4.29 14.94
CA GLY A 177 15.44 3.06 15.77
C GLY A 177 14.45 3.17 16.93
N ASP A 178 14.35 2.15 17.79
CA ASP A 178 13.25 2.02 18.79
C ASP A 178 13.67 2.33 20.23
N ARG A 179 14.85 2.92 20.42
CA ARG A 179 15.37 3.22 21.77
C ARG A 179 14.72 4.48 22.33
N LYS A 180 14.66 4.61 23.66
CA LYS A 180 14.02 5.77 24.33
C LYS A 180 14.63 7.12 23.92
N ASP A 181 15.93 7.14 23.66
CA ASP A 181 16.71 8.28 23.18
C ASP A 181 16.60 8.49 21.66
N ALA A 182 16.05 7.52 20.94
CA ALA A 182 16.02 7.45 19.49
C ALA A 182 14.56 7.40 19.00
N ARG A 183 13.92 8.58 18.97
CA ARG A 183 12.49 8.74 18.63
C ARG A 183 12.26 9.88 17.65
N ASP A 184 13.26 10.13 16.83
CA ASP A 184 13.30 11.22 15.87
C ASP A 184 13.17 10.70 14.45
N VAL A 185 12.73 11.60 13.58
CA VAL A 185 12.81 11.41 12.13
C VAL A 185 13.64 12.55 11.54
N TYR A 186 14.51 12.23 10.59
CA TYR A 186 15.44 13.17 9.96
C TYR A 186 15.08 13.40 8.50
N ILE A 187 15.31 14.63 8.04
CA ILE A 187 15.48 14.99 6.64
C ILE A 187 16.94 15.37 6.48
N THR A 188 17.68 14.59 5.69
CA THR A 188 19.12 14.78 5.50
C THR A 188 19.41 14.82 4.00
N SER A 189 20.11 15.84 3.52
CA SER A 189 20.45 15.96 2.11
C SER A 189 21.51 14.93 1.70
N PHE A 190 21.40 14.44 0.47
CA PHE A 190 22.48 13.72 -0.19
C PHE A 190 23.44 14.71 -0.87
N ASN A 191 24.67 14.25 -1.16
CA ASN A 191 25.55 14.90 -2.13
C ASN A 191 24.96 14.82 -3.55
N GLU A 192 25.56 15.55 -4.50
CA GLU A 192 25.09 15.63 -5.89
C GLU A 192 25.04 14.25 -6.57
N GLU A 193 26.01 13.39 -6.27
CA GLU A 193 26.08 12.03 -6.79
C GLU A 193 25.11 11.07 -6.11
N VAL A 194 24.42 11.45 -5.04
CA VAL A 194 23.54 10.57 -4.25
C VAL A 194 24.26 9.30 -3.78
N THR A 195 25.52 9.43 -3.37
CA THR A 195 26.39 8.35 -2.85
C THR A 195 26.67 8.49 -1.35
N ALA A 196 26.43 9.66 -0.77
CA ALA A 196 26.63 9.95 0.64
C ALA A 196 25.71 11.08 1.12
N LEU A 197 25.56 11.22 2.44
CA LEU A 197 24.79 12.29 3.07
C LEU A 197 25.69 13.50 3.37
N ASP A 198 25.17 14.70 3.16
CA ASP A 198 25.86 15.98 3.40
C ASP A 198 25.48 16.58 4.76
N GLU A 199 24.20 16.96 4.92
CA GLU A 199 23.75 17.72 6.09
C GLU A 199 22.34 17.34 6.56
N VAL A 200 22.13 17.37 7.87
CA VAL A 200 20.79 17.27 8.46
C VAL A 200 20.07 18.59 8.26
N VAL A 201 19.05 18.59 7.41
CA VAL A 201 18.22 19.76 7.08
C VAL A 201 17.16 20.00 8.14
N TYR A 202 16.56 18.93 8.65
CA TYR A 202 15.55 19.03 9.69
C TYR A 202 15.47 17.76 10.55
N ARG A 203 15.01 17.92 11.79
CA ARG A 203 14.76 16.83 12.74
C ARG A 203 13.38 17.00 13.38
N PHE A 204 12.50 16.03 13.16
CA PHE A 204 11.24 15.87 13.89
C PHE A 204 11.56 15.20 15.24
N ASN A 205 11.68 16.02 16.29
CA ASN A 205 12.22 15.57 17.57
C ASN A 205 11.18 14.85 18.44
N LYS A 206 11.43 13.60 18.81
CA LYS A 206 10.66 12.80 19.81
C LYS A 206 9.17 12.61 19.51
N PHE A 207 8.78 12.54 18.24
CA PHE A 207 7.41 12.17 17.85
C PHE A 207 7.16 10.66 17.82
N ASP A 208 8.21 9.84 17.83
CA ASP A 208 8.11 8.37 17.77
C ASP A 208 7.36 7.89 16.51
N LEU A 209 7.87 8.36 15.37
CA LEU A 209 7.31 8.13 14.04
C LEU A 209 8.29 7.33 13.16
N GLU A 210 7.75 6.74 12.10
CA GLU A 210 8.43 5.91 11.13
C GLU A 210 7.79 6.02 9.73
N ALA A 211 8.24 5.21 8.79
CA ALA A 211 7.74 5.13 7.42
C ALA A 211 7.61 6.49 6.69
N PRO A 212 8.68 7.32 6.65
CA PRO A 212 8.56 8.69 6.18
C PRO A 212 8.49 8.83 4.65
N THR A 213 7.67 9.76 4.18
CA THR A 213 7.61 10.20 2.79
C THR A 213 7.20 11.67 2.71
N ILE A 214 7.56 12.37 1.63
CA ILE A 214 7.24 13.79 1.44
C ILE A 214 6.52 13.98 0.11
N ILE A 215 5.42 14.73 0.17
CA ILE A 215 4.77 15.31 -1.01
C ILE A 215 5.20 16.77 -1.11
N GLN A 216 5.41 17.20 -2.34
CA GLN A 216 5.72 18.58 -2.66
C GLN A 216 4.63 19.16 -3.54
N THR A 217 4.21 20.38 -3.23
CA THR A 217 3.42 21.24 -4.11
C THR A 217 4.22 22.50 -4.44
N ASP A 218 3.72 23.32 -5.36
CA ASP A 218 4.35 24.60 -5.71
C ASP A 218 4.61 25.46 -4.46
N LYS A 219 3.73 25.37 -3.45
CA LYS A 219 3.77 26.19 -2.24
C LYS A 219 4.31 25.49 -1.00
N SER A 220 4.06 24.19 -0.85
CA SER A 220 4.25 23.50 0.44
C SER A 220 4.98 22.17 0.30
N TYR A 221 5.47 21.69 1.44
CA TYR A 221 5.88 20.31 1.66
C TYR A 221 4.95 19.70 2.70
N TYR A 222 4.53 18.45 2.47
CA TYR A 222 3.78 17.64 3.42
C TYR A 222 4.56 16.36 3.71
N ALA A 223 5.06 16.18 4.93
CA ALA A 223 5.76 14.98 5.35
C ALA A 223 4.78 14.03 6.05
N LEU A 224 4.58 12.84 5.49
CA LEU A 224 3.70 11.79 6.01
C LEU A 224 4.52 10.73 6.72
N MET A 225 4.05 10.28 7.89
CA MET A 225 4.72 9.30 8.73
C MET A 225 3.70 8.48 9.53
N SER A 226 3.99 7.22 9.80
CA SER A 226 3.20 6.40 10.73
C SER A 226 3.79 6.43 12.14
N HIS A 227 3.00 6.06 13.14
CA HIS A 227 3.53 5.72 14.45
C HIS A 227 4.22 4.35 14.45
N LYS A 228 5.04 4.10 15.47
CA LYS A 228 5.77 2.84 15.65
C LYS A 228 4.92 1.75 16.31
N THR A 229 4.15 1.03 15.50
CA THR A 229 3.31 -0.09 15.96
C THR A 229 3.67 -1.42 15.30
N GLY A 230 4.85 -1.50 14.68
CA GLY A 230 5.29 -2.64 13.88
C GLY A 230 4.36 -2.84 12.68
N TYR A 231 4.05 -4.10 12.34
CA TYR A 231 3.11 -4.42 11.25
C TYR A 231 1.64 -4.09 11.54
N ARG A 232 1.31 -3.57 12.74
CA ARG A 232 -0.06 -3.14 13.03
C ARG A 232 -0.31 -1.75 12.43
N PRO A 233 -1.44 -1.53 11.76
CA PRO A 233 -1.77 -0.22 11.19
C PRO A 233 -2.05 0.79 12.31
N ASN A 234 -1.83 2.07 12.01
CA ASN A 234 -2.15 3.20 12.89
C ASN A 234 -2.59 4.42 12.06
N ASN A 235 -2.90 5.53 12.73
CA ASN A 235 -3.25 6.77 12.05
C ASN A 235 -1.98 7.47 11.55
N VAL A 236 -1.73 7.41 10.25
CA VAL A 236 -0.67 8.18 9.58
C VAL A 236 -0.96 9.66 9.79
N VAL A 237 0.09 10.40 10.12
CA VAL A 237 0.05 11.84 10.32
C VAL A 237 0.83 12.56 9.25
N ALA A 238 0.43 13.78 8.94
CA ALA A 238 1.17 14.71 8.11
C ALA A 238 1.65 15.92 8.91
N PHE A 239 2.82 16.43 8.53
CA PHE A 239 3.34 17.74 8.91
C PHE A 239 3.42 18.62 7.67
N ARG A 240 3.18 19.93 7.79
CA ARG A 240 3.26 20.87 6.68
C ARG A 240 4.32 21.94 6.91
N ALA A 241 5.11 22.28 5.88
CA ALA A 241 6.05 23.40 5.88
C ALA A 241 6.11 24.13 4.53
N ASP A 242 6.63 25.37 4.50
CA ASP A 242 6.95 26.11 3.27
C ASP A 242 8.39 25.82 2.77
N SER A 243 9.24 25.26 3.64
CA SER A 243 10.62 24.86 3.37
C SER A 243 10.92 23.53 4.07
N LEU A 244 11.77 22.69 3.49
CA LEU A 244 12.24 21.45 4.13
C LEU A 244 12.92 21.70 5.48
N SER A 245 13.61 22.84 5.63
CA SER A 245 14.24 23.27 6.88
C SER A 245 13.24 23.73 7.96
N GLY A 246 11.96 23.78 7.62
CA GLY A 246 10.87 24.19 8.50
C GLY A 246 10.62 25.70 8.53
N PRO A 247 9.87 26.20 9.54
CA PRO A 247 9.25 25.41 10.60
C PRO A 247 8.14 24.48 10.07
N TRP A 248 8.08 23.27 10.60
CA TRP A 248 7.00 22.31 10.32
C TRP A 248 5.83 22.50 11.30
N SER A 249 4.61 22.25 10.84
CA SER A 249 3.39 22.36 11.65
C SER A 249 3.33 21.34 12.79
N GLN A 250 2.29 21.43 13.63
CA GLN A 250 1.89 20.26 14.42
C GLN A 250 1.35 19.16 13.49
N PRO A 251 1.52 17.87 13.85
CA PRO A 251 0.99 16.77 13.06
C PRO A 251 -0.53 16.75 13.05
N PHE A 252 -1.11 16.31 11.94
CA PHE A 252 -2.55 16.04 11.81
C PHE A 252 -2.78 14.72 11.08
N MET A 253 -3.89 14.04 11.37
CA MET A 253 -4.23 12.77 10.71
C MET A 253 -4.64 13.01 9.26
N VAL A 254 -4.21 12.13 8.36
CA VAL A 254 -4.48 12.25 6.91
C VAL A 254 -5.72 11.49 6.44
N ALA A 255 -6.40 10.77 7.34
CA ALA A 255 -7.56 9.95 7.04
C ALA A 255 -8.60 10.05 8.16
N PRO A 256 -9.86 9.65 7.92
CA PRO A 256 -10.88 9.64 8.96
C PRO A 256 -10.42 8.82 10.18
N ARG A 257 -10.68 9.36 11.37
CA ARG A 257 -10.29 8.75 12.64
C ARG A 257 -10.78 7.30 12.72
N ASN A 258 -10.03 6.45 13.43
CA ASN A 258 -10.35 5.04 13.68
C ASN A 258 -10.33 4.14 12.43
N THR A 259 -10.09 4.67 11.23
CA THR A 259 -9.80 3.84 10.05
C THR A 259 -8.37 3.32 10.06
N ARG A 260 -7.47 3.96 10.84
CA ARG A 260 -6.02 3.70 10.85
C ARG A 260 -5.45 3.76 9.44
N THR A 261 -5.75 4.89 8.78
CA THR A 261 -5.39 5.15 7.38
C THR A 261 -5.92 4.05 6.47
N PHE A 262 -7.18 3.68 6.64
CA PHE A 262 -7.82 2.57 5.94
C PHE A 262 -7.07 1.23 6.11
N ASN A 263 -6.60 0.97 7.33
CA ASN A 263 -5.78 -0.19 7.70
C ASN A 263 -4.52 -0.28 6.83
N SER A 264 -3.73 0.80 6.79
CA SER A 264 -2.47 0.84 6.06
C SER A 264 -1.41 1.71 6.74
N GLN A 265 -0.16 1.50 6.34
CA GLN A 265 1.01 2.25 6.77
C GLN A 265 1.60 2.98 5.56
N SER A 266 2.11 4.20 5.74
CA SER A 266 2.80 4.92 4.67
C SER A 266 3.99 4.09 4.14
N GLY A 267 4.24 4.19 2.83
CA GLY A 267 5.41 3.59 2.20
C GLY A 267 6.09 4.60 1.27
N PHE A 268 5.31 5.19 0.38
CA PHE A 268 5.77 6.18 -0.58
C PHE A 268 4.63 7.15 -0.95
N THR A 269 4.98 8.23 -1.63
CA THR A 269 4.01 9.12 -2.28
C THR A 269 4.46 9.37 -3.71
N LEU A 270 3.51 9.44 -4.63
CA LEU A 270 3.79 9.61 -6.05
C LEU A 270 3.05 10.83 -6.58
N GLU A 271 3.77 11.68 -7.30
CA GLU A 271 3.19 12.78 -8.07
C GLU A 271 3.03 12.37 -9.53
N ILE A 272 1.84 12.61 -10.08
CA ILE A 272 1.50 12.38 -11.48
C ILE A 272 1.18 13.73 -12.10
N LYS A 273 2.11 14.26 -12.89
CA LYS A 273 1.94 15.51 -13.65
C LYS A 273 1.15 15.24 -14.93
N GLY A 274 -0.16 15.13 -14.78
CA GLY A 274 -1.07 14.94 -15.89
C GLY A 274 -1.31 16.22 -16.71
N ALA A 275 -1.68 16.05 -17.97
CA ALA A 275 -1.94 17.16 -18.90
C ALA A 275 -3.13 18.05 -18.50
N LYS A 276 -4.04 17.57 -17.63
CA LYS A 276 -5.18 18.34 -17.12
C LYS A 276 -5.04 18.72 -15.65
N LYS A 277 -4.44 17.86 -14.83
CA LYS A 277 -4.19 18.11 -13.41
C LYS A 277 -3.01 17.31 -12.89
N THR A 278 -2.36 17.83 -11.86
CA THR A 278 -1.49 17.03 -11.01
C THR A 278 -2.34 16.20 -10.04
N THR A 279 -2.00 14.91 -9.90
CA THR A 279 -2.58 14.03 -8.90
C THR A 279 -1.48 13.48 -8.01
N HIS A 280 -1.70 13.53 -6.70
CA HIS A 280 -0.81 12.92 -5.72
C HIS A 280 -1.44 11.62 -5.22
N LEU A 281 -0.65 10.56 -5.15
CA LEU A 281 -1.06 9.26 -4.62
C LEU A 281 -0.31 8.96 -3.32
N TYR A 282 -1.06 8.50 -2.33
CA TYR A 282 -0.56 7.80 -1.16
C TYR A 282 -0.34 6.34 -1.54
N LEU A 283 0.87 5.83 -1.39
CA LEU A 283 1.22 4.43 -1.65
C LEU A 283 1.53 3.78 -0.30
N GLY A 284 0.52 3.16 0.31
CA GLY A 284 0.65 2.46 1.58
C GLY A 284 0.60 0.95 1.46
N ASP A 285 1.11 0.28 2.49
CA ASP A 285 1.02 -1.17 2.67
C ASP A 285 0.00 -1.49 3.76
N GLN A 286 -0.91 -2.40 3.46
CA GLN A 286 -1.73 -3.10 4.44
C GLN A 286 -1.01 -4.40 4.80
N TRP A 287 -0.15 -4.30 5.80
CA TRP A 287 0.67 -5.41 6.28
C TRP A 287 -0.15 -6.56 6.83
N ASP A 288 0.39 -7.76 6.65
CA ASP A 288 -0.15 -8.98 7.18
C ASP A 288 0.88 -9.72 8.03
N SER A 289 0.92 -9.42 9.33
CA SER A 289 1.92 -10.03 10.24
C SER A 289 1.90 -11.56 10.23
N ASN A 290 0.75 -12.18 9.95
CA ASN A 290 0.61 -13.63 9.92
C ASN A 290 1.08 -14.22 8.58
N SER A 291 1.20 -13.41 7.54
CA SER A 291 1.44 -13.84 6.16
C SER A 291 2.04 -12.69 5.35
N LEU A 292 3.26 -12.24 5.67
CA LEU A 292 3.81 -10.98 5.12
C LEU A 292 3.83 -10.92 3.58
N TRP A 293 4.07 -12.06 2.92
CA TRP A 293 3.98 -12.23 1.46
C TRP A 293 2.57 -12.04 0.87
N GLU A 294 1.52 -12.03 1.70
CA GLU A 294 0.13 -11.73 1.35
C GLU A 294 -0.30 -10.33 1.84
N SER A 295 0.66 -9.45 2.18
CA SER A 295 0.35 -8.03 2.42
C SER A 295 -0.23 -7.39 1.15
N ARG A 296 -0.97 -6.30 1.31
CA ARG A 296 -1.69 -5.63 0.22
C ARG A 296 -1.24 -4.19 0.04
N TYR A 297 -1.61 -3.63 -1.10
CA TYR A 297 -1.35 -2.24 -1.44
C TYR A 297 -2.61 -1.41 -1.24
N ILE A 298 -2.51 -0.33 -0.47
CA ILE A 298 -3.54 0.70 -0.32
C ILE A 298 -3.04 1.95 -1.02
N TRP A 299 -3.26 1.98 -2.33
CA TRP A 299 -2.89 3.12 -3.17
C TRP A 299 -4.10 4.00 -3.38
N LEU A 300 -4.04 5.25 -2.91
CA LEU A 300 -5.19 6.14 -2.84
C LEU A 300 -4.82 7.55 -3.28
N PRO A 301 -5.70 8.28 -3.98
CA PRO A 301 -5.48 9.69 -4.27
C PRO A 301 -5.53 10.53 -3.00
N MET A 302 -4.80 11.65 -3.02
CA MET A 302 -4.83 12.66 -1.97
C MET A 302 -5.43 13.96 -2.48
N GLU A 303 -6.24 14.58 -1.64
CA GLU A 303 -6.75 15.93 -1.83
C GLU A 303 -5.91 16.89 -0.99
N ILE A 304 -5.27 17.87 -1.64
CA ILE A 304 -4.42 18.86 -1.01
C ILE A 304 -5.01 20.24 -1.28
N ASP A 305 -5.24 21.01 -0.22
CA ASP A 305 -5.62 22.43 -0.31
C ASP A 305 -4.55 23.26 0.38
N ASP A 306 -3.63 23.83 -0.42
CA ASP A 306 -2.54 24.65 0.11
C ASP A 306 -2.99 25.95 0.79
N ASN A 307 -4.16 26.47 0.41
CA ASN A 307 -4.67 27.68 1.04
C ASN A 307 -5.21 27.36 2.44
N LYS A 308 -5.86 26.20 2.60
CA LYS A 308 -6.31 25.69 3.91
C LYS A 308 -5.22 24.95 4.68
N LYS A 309 -4.11 24.59 4.01
CA LYS A 309 -2.99 23.78 4.53
C LYS A 309 -3.45 22.40 5.00
N THR A 310 -4.35 21.78 4.24
CA THR A 310 -4.91 20.46 4.54
C THR A 310 -4.49 19.42 3.52
N LEU A 311 -4.41 18.18 3.96
CA LEU A 311 -4.17 17.00 3.14
C LEU A 311 -5.06 15.86 3.64
N ASP A 312 -5.82 15.26 2.74
CA ASP A 312 -6.69 14.13 3.01
C ASP A 312 -6.41 12.98 2.03
N VAL A 313 -6.23 11.76 2.53
CA VAL A 313 -6.19 10.52 1.75
C VAL A 313 -7.63 10.07 1.52
N VAL A 314 -8.03 9.97 0.25
CA VAL A 314 -9.43 9.74 -0.15
C VAL A 314 -9.64 8.29 -0.53
N TRP A 315 -10.57 7.62 0.15
CA TRP A 315 -10.91 6.22 -0.13
C TRP A 315 -11.73 6.06 -1.41
N TYR A 316 -11.27 5.20 -2.30
CA TYR A 316 -12.04 4.63 -3.40
C TYR A 316 -11.83 3.12 -3.44
N ASP A 317 -12.92 2.35 -3.41
CA ASP A 317 -12.85 0.88 -3.53
C ASP A 317 -12.22 0.45 -4.86
N VAL A 318 -12.61 1.14 -5.94
CA VAL A 318 -12.20 0.89 -7.32
C VAL A 318 -12.17 2.25 -8.02
N TYR A 319 -11.05 2.59 -8.66
CA TYR A 319 -10.97 3.81 -9.45
C TYR A 319 -10.12 3.61 -10.70
N ASP A 320 -10.48 4.36 -11.74
CA ASP A 320 -9.65 4.55 -12.92
C ASP A 320 -8.73 5.75 -12.70
N LEU A 321 -7.46 5.61 -13.09
CA LEU A 321 -6.46 6.67 -13.06
C LEU A 321 -5.89 6.83 -14.45
N ASN A 322 -6.27 7.92 -15.10
CA ASN A 322 -5.68 8.27 -16.37
C ASN A 322 -4.36 9.02 -16.14
N VAL A 323 -3.24 8.31 -16.14
CA VAL A 323 -1.90 8.89 -15.87
C VAL A 323 -1.49 10.00 -16.84
N VAL A 324 -2.01 9.98 -18.08
CA VAL A 324 -1.72 11.02 -19.09
C VAL A 324 -2.39 12.35 -18.74
N THR A 325 -3.63 12.31 -18.27
CA THR A 325 -4.40 13.52 -17.91
C THR A 325 -4.28 13.89 -16.43
N GLY A 326 -3.93 12.92 -15.58
CA GLY A 326 -3.93 12.99 -14.12
C GLY A 326 -5.32 12.85 -13.51
N GLU A 327 -6.37 12.55 -14.28
CA GLU A 327 -7.73 12.42 -13.76
C GLU A 327 -7.94 11.09 -13.03
N VAL A 328 -8.58 11.17 -11.85
CA VAL A 328 -9.03 10.01 -11.07
C VAL A 328 -10.54 9.94 -11.15
N THR A 329 -11.06 8.78 -11.55
CA THR A 329 -12.51 8.54 -11.69
C THR A 329 -12.92 7.34 -10.85
N PRO A 330 -13.65 7.54 -9.73
CA PRO A 330 -14.21 6.45 -8.95
C PRO A 330 -15.20 5.64 -9.78
N ILE A 331 -15.12 4.32 -9.70
CA ILE A 331 -16.06 3.45 -10.40
C ILE A 331 -17.29 3.26 -9.52
N THR A 332 -18.47 3.40 -10.11
CA THR A 332 -19.74 3.18 -9.39
C THR A 332 -20.18 1.74 -9.56
N GLY A 333 -20.44 1.05 -8.44
CA GLY A 333 -21.04 -0.28 -8.41
C GLY A 333 -22.45 -0.28 -7.83
N LYS A 334 -23.11 -1.43 -7.86
CA LYS A 334 -24.43 -1.65 -7.26
C LYS A 334 -24.29 -2.31 -5.89
N ALA A 335 -24.91 -1.71 -4.88
CA ALA A 335 -24.92 -2.24 -3.51
C ALA A 335 -25.99 -3.33 -3.33
N TYR A 336 -25.66 -4.33 -2.51
CA TYR A 336 -26.57 -5.35 -2.00
C TYR A 336 -26.37 -5.42 -0.48
N HIS A 337 -27.42 -5.14 0.28
CA HIS A 337 -27.31 -4.86 1.72
C HIS A 337 -27.63 -6.08 2.59
N ALA A 338 -27.01 -6.14 3.77
CA ALA A 338 -27.16 -7.26 4.70
C ALA A 338 -28.57 -7.40 5.28
N ASN A 339 -29.36 -6.32 5.33
CA ASN A 339 -30.77 -6.38 5.73
C ASN A 339 -31.62 -7.22 4.78
N GLU A 340 -31.25 -7.29 3.50
CA GLU A 340 -31.93 -8.06 2.44
C GLU A 340 -31.31 -9.45 2.24
N ALA A 341 -30.07 -9.67 2.68
CA ALA A 341 -29.38 -10.96 2.57
C ALA A 341 -30.06 -12.09 3.36
N GLN A 342 -29.91 -13.32 2.90
CA GLN A 342 -30.33 -14.51 3.64
C GLN A 342 -29.26 -14.90 4.67
N VAL A 343 -29.70 -15.38 5.83
CA VAL A 343 -28.81 -15.92 6.88
C VAL A 343 -29.15 -17.39 7.14
N ASN A 344 -28.14 -18.20 7.44
CA ASN A 344 -28.30 -19.63 7.77
C ASN A 344 -27.45 -20.00 8.99
N GLY A 345 -27.86 -21.06 9.70
CA GLY A 345 -27.17 -21.56 10.87
C GLY A 345 -27.33 -20.60 12.04
N SER A 346 -26.21 -20.20 12.63
CA SER A 346 -26.16 -19.25 13.73
C SER A 346 -25.98 -17.80 13.29
N ALA A 347 -25.94 -17.53 11.98
CA ALA A 347 -25.79 -16.18 11.46
C ALA A 347 -27.12 -15.44 11.63
N PHE A 348 -27.05 -14.17 12.01
CA PHE A 348 -28.24 -13.37 12.27
C PHE A 348 -28.02 -11.90 11.88
N LYS A 349 -29.13 -11.19 11.70
CA LYS A 349 -29.15 -9.75 11.44
C LYS A 349 -29.20 -9.02 12.78
N GLN A 350 -28.28 -8.11 13.00
CA GLN A 350 -28.16 -7.34 14.23
C GLN A 350 -28.35 -5.84 13.92
N GLU A 351 -28.99 -5.12 14.83
CA GLU A 351 -29.01 -3.66 14.78
C GLU A 351 -27.60 -3.10 14.87
N ALA A 352 -27.26 -2.20 13.95
CA ALA A 352 -25.98 -1.52 13.88
C ALA A 352 -26.19 -0.11 13.32
N ASN A 353 -26.26 0.89 14.20
CA ASN A 353 -26.49 2.29 13.82
C ASN A 353 -25.44 2.89 12.87
N PHE A 354 -24.26 2.25 12.77
CA PHE A 354 -23.18 2.62 11.86
C PHE A 354 -23.24 1.90 10.50
N ALA A 355 -24.08 0.87 10.36
CA ALA A 355 -24.27 0.15 9.11
C ALA A 355 -25.17 0.94 8.15
N SER A 356 -25.00 0.71 6.85
CA SER A 356 -25.64 1.49 5.78
C SER A 356 -27.17 1.50 5.82
N THR A 357 -27.77 0.46 6.38
CA THR A 357 -29.23 0.33 6.56
C THR A 357 -29.64 0.18 8.02
N GLY A 358 -28.75 0.50 8.96
CA GLY A 358 -28.98 0.25 10.39
C GLY A 358 -28.90 -1.22 10.81
N VAL A 359 -28.51 -2.13 9.91
CA VAL A 359 -28.44 -3.59 10.14
C VAL A 359 -27.13 -4.15 9.59
N ILE A 360 -26.49 -5.03 10.36
CA ILE A 360 -25.32 -5.80 9.94
C ILE A 360 -25.62 -7.30 10.07
N ALA A 361 -25.08 -8.13 9.18
CA ALA A 361 -25.14 -9.58 9.31
C ALA A 361 -23.91 -10.09 10.06
N THR A 362 -24.12 -10.81 11.17
CA THR A 362 -23.08 -11.30 12.08
C THR A 362 -23.28 -12.79 12.37
N GLY A 363 -22.42 -13.37 13.23
CA GLY A 363 -22.45 -14.79 13.58
C GLY A 363 -21.90 -15.71 12.48
N ILE A 364 -21.16 -15.17 11.52
CA ILE A 364 -20.56 -15.94 10.41
C ILE A 364 -19.44 -16.83 10.96
N TYR A 365 -19.60 -18.14 10.82
CA TYR A 365 -18.69 -19.11 11.42
C TYR A 365 -18.63 -20.42 10.64
N GLY A 366 -17.43 -20.79 10.18
CA GLY A 366 -17.19 -22.01 9.43
C GLY A 366 -18.13 -22.17 8.22
N ASN A 367 -18.43 -23.42 7.89
CA ASN A 367 -19.31 -23.76 6.76
C ASN A 367 -20.81 -23.84 7.12
N ALA A 368 -21.14 -23.81 8.41
CA ALA A 368 -22.51 -24.00 8.90
C ALA A 368 -23.28 -22.69 9.13
N SER A 369 -22.58 -21.58 9.33
CA SER A 369 -23.17 -20.28 9.68
C SER A 369 -22.77 -19.23 8.67
N LYS A 370 -23.71 -18.81 7.81
CA LYS A 370 -23.43 -18.12 6.54
C LYS A 370 -24.39 -16.97 6.25
N VAL A 371 -23.93 -16.04 5.42
CA VAL A 371 -24.72 -14.96 4.82
C VAL A 371 -24.74 -15.16 3.30
N THR A 372 -25.90 -15.03 2.65
CA THR A 372 -26.02 -15.13 1.19
C THR A 372 -26.71 -13.90 0.63
N PHE A 373 -26.01 -13.18 -0.24
CA PHE A 373 -26.58 -12.11 -1.07
C PHE A 373 -27.12 -12.73 -2.36
N GLU A 374 -28.30 -12.28 -2.80
CA GLU A 374 -29.04 -12.85 -3.93
C GLU A 374 -29.45 -11.75 -4.92
N GLY A 375 -29.94 -12.15 -6.10
CA GLY A 375 -30.40 -11.20 -7.11
C GLY A 375 -29.25 -10.41 -7.77
N ILE A 376 -28.03 -10.96 -7.73
CA ILE A 376 -26.84 -10.24 -8.13
C ILE A 376 -26.68 -10.27 -9.65
N GLU A 377 -26.55 -9.08 -10.23
CA GLU A 377 -26.28 -8.90 -11.64
C GLU A 377 -24.84 -9.25 -11.99
N GLY A 378 -24.70 -10.26 -12.84
CA GLY A 378 -23.44 -10.68 -13.43
C GLY A 378 -23.35 -10.38 -14.92
N THR A 379 -22.15 -10.07 -15.39
CA THR A 379 -21.86 -9.78 -16.80
C THR A 379 -21.44 -11.02 -17.59
N GLY A 380 -21.12 -12.13 -16.91
CA GLY A 380 -20.44 -13.29 -17.51
C GLY A 380 -18.92 -13.12 -17.64
N LYS A 381 -18.36 -12.02 -17.11
CA LYS A 381 -16.93 -11.70 -17.07
C LYS A 381 -16.51 -11.43 -15.61
N PRO A 382 -15.20 -11.38 -15.30
CA PRO A 382 -14.74 -10.94 -14.00
C PRO A 382 -15.29 -9.56 -13.62
N GLN A 383 -15.73 -9.42 -12.37
CA GLN A 383 -16.22 -8.19 -11.76
C GLN A 383 -15.57 -8.02 -10.40
N TRP A 384 -15.16 -6.80 -10.07
CA TRP A 384 -14.75 -6.48 -8.71
C TRP A 384 -15.99 -6.46 -7.81
N VAL A 385 -15.82 -7.01 -6.60
CA VAL A 385 -16.82 -7.00 -5.54
C VAL A 385 -16.14 -6.56 -4.26
N SER A 386 -16.58 -5.42 -3.71
CA SER A 386 -16.11 -4.93 -2.41
C SER A 386 -17.05 -5.39 -1.32
N PHE A 387 -16.51 -6.11 -0.34
CA PHE A 387 -17.22 -6.58 0.84
C PHE A 387 -17.02 -5.55 1.94
N TYR A 388 -18.09 -4.88 2.37
CA TYR A 388 -18.05 -3.91 3.47
C TYR A 388 -18.30 -4.64 4.78
N TYR A 389 -17.37 -4.51 5.71
CA TYR A 389 -17.37 -5.32 6.93
C TYR A 389 -16.88 -4.57 8.16
N GLN A 390 -17.17 -5.16 9.32
CA GLN A 390 -16.59 -4.82 10.62
C GLN A 390 -15.93 -6.07 11.22
N ASN A 391 -14.73 -5.90 11.76
CA ASN A 391 -14.02 -6.92 12.51
C ASN A 391 -13.40 -6.31 13.78
N THR A 392 -14.06 -6.44 14.92
CA THR A 392 -13.65 -5.73 16.14
C THR A 392 -12.69 -6.51 17.04
N ASP A 393 -11.99 -7.51 16.51
CA ASP A 393 -11.17 -8.42 17.34
C ASP A 393 -9.96 -7.73 17.99
N ASP A 394 -9.47 -6.62 17.41
CA ASP A 394 -8.43 -5.76 18.00
C ASP A 394 -8.97 -4.79 19.08
N MET A 395 -10.28 -4.80 19.34
CA MET A 395 -10.93 -4.06 20.44
C MET A 395 -10.66 -2.54 20.50
N GLY A 396 -10.02 -1.94 19.49
CA GLY A 396 -9.66 -0.51 19.44
C GLY A 396 -8.36 -0.16 20.18
N PHE A 397 -7.55 -1.15 20.51
CA PHE A 397 -6.27 -0.96 21.22
C PHE A 397 -5.05 -1.03 20.30
N GLY A 398 -5.23 -1.34 19.01
CA GLY A 398 -4.15 -1.41 18.02
C GLY A 398 -3.33 -0.13 17.89
N ASP A 399 -3.89 1.02 18.31
CA ASP A 399 -3.20 2.32 18.34
C ASP A 399 -2.17 2.45 19.48
N GLN A 400 -2.15 1.55 20.47
CA GLN A 400 -1.22 1.61 21.62
C GLN A 400 0.01 0.72 21.41
N PRO A 401 1.24 1.26 21.46
CA PRO A 401 2.46 0.46 21.55
C PRO A 401 2.43 -0.43 22.80
N GLY A 402 2.63 -1.74 22.65
CA GLY A 402 2.72 -2.69 23.76
C GLY A 402 1.40 -3.02 24.47
N GLY A 403 0.24 -2.67 23.89
CA GLY A 403 -1.05 -3.07 24.44
C GLY A 403 -1.24 -4.60 24.48
N THR A 404 -1.98 -5.09 25.47
CA THR A 404 -2.50 -6.46 25.51
C THR A 404 -3.94 -6.48 24.97
N PRO A 405 -4.33 -7.49 24.16
CA PRO A 405 -5.65 -7.56 23.54
C PRO A 405 -6.80 -7.64 24.51
N ASP A 406 -6.60 -8.24 25.68
CA ASP A 406 -7.62 -8.28 26.71
C ASP A 406 -7.01 -8.37 28.13
N ARG A 407 -7.89 -8.32 29.14
CA ARG A 407 -7.55 -8.42 30.57
C ARG A 407 -7.02 -9.80 30.98
N ILE A 408 -7.20 -10.83 30.15
CA ILE A 408 -6.93 -12.24 30.49
C ILE A 408 -5.79 -12.85 29.67
N GLY A 409 -5.08 -12.05 28.88
CA GLY A 409 -3.91 -12.47 28.12
C GLY A 409 -4.24 -13.16 26.79
N GLY A 410 -5.31 -12.75 26.12
CA GLY A 410 -5.62 -13.17 24.75
C GLY A 410 -4.54 -12.78 23.73
N SER A 411 -4.78 -13.10 22.47
CA SER A 411 -3.91 -12.73 21.34
C SER A 411 -4.63 -11.74 20.42
N TRP A 412 -3.88 -10.76 19.89
CA TRP A 412 -4.38 -9.85 18.87
C TRP A 412 -4.78 -10.64 17.62
N GLN A 413 -6.04 -10.53 17.18
CA GLN A 413 -6.46 -11.09 15.90
C GLN A 413 -6.64 -9.93 14.91
N LEU A 414 -5.60 -9.69 14.11
CA LEU A 414 -5.55 -8.57 13.15
C LEU A 414 -6.32 -8.82 11.86
N ARG A 415 -6.89 -10.02 11.69
CA ARG A 415 -7.75 -10.37 10.57
C ARG A 415 -8.67 -11.53 10.91
N ARG A 416 -9.83 -11.54 10.28
CA ARG A 416 -10.67 -12.72 10.05
C ARG A 416 -10.52 -13.16 8.58
N ILE A 417 -10.87 -14.41 8.29
CA ILE A 417 -10.86 -14.94 6.92
C ILE A 417 -12.21 -15.54 6.63
N SER A 418 -12.89 -15.04 5.59
CA SER A 418 -14.15 -15.59 5.12
C SER A 418 -13.96 -16.42 3.86
N SER A 419 -14.79 -17.45 3.70
CA SER A 419 -14.99 -18.13 2.41
C SER A 419 -16.01 -17.35 1.61
N VAL A 420 -15.77 -17.18 0.32
CA VAL A 420 -16.71 -16.58 -0.62
C VAL A 420 -16.99 -17.58 -1.73
N ILE A 421 -18.27 -17.90 -1.94
CA ILE A 421 -18.74 -18.91 -2.89
C ILE A 421 -19.78 -18.27 -3.80
N VAL A 422 -19.53 -18.32 -5.10
CA VAL A 422 -20.46 -17.82 -6.13
C VAL A 422 -21.38 -18.96 -6.58
N ASN A 423 -22.69 -18.72 -6.60
CA ASN A 423 -23.70 -19.65 -7.14
C ASN A 423 -23.65 -21.07 -6.53
N GLY A 424 -23.21 -21.18 -5.27
CA GLY A 424 -23.06 -22.46 -4.58
C GLY A 424 -21.95 -23.37 -5.10
N ASP A 425 -21.07 -22.89 -5.98
CA ASP A 425 -19.95 -23.66 -6.52
C ASP A 425 -18.82 -23.83 -5.49
N VAL A 426 -18.95 -24.84 -4.63
CA VAL A 426 -17.97 -25.17 -3.59
C VAL A 426 -16.63 -25.65 -4.14
N SER A 427 -16.49 -25.87 -5.45
CA SER A 427 -15.19 -26.16 -6.07
C SER A 427 -14.34 -24.90 -6.27
N LYS A 428 -14.95 -23.72 -6.21
CA LYS A 428 -14.32 -22.40 -6.38
C LYS A 428 -14.55 -21.52 -5.15
N ILE A 429 -13.80 -21.81 -4.10
CA ILE A 429 -13.84 -21.03 -2.85
C ILE A 429 -12.78 -19.93 -2.93
N GLU A 430 -13.22 -18.69 -2.82
CA GLU A 430 -12.33 -17.55 -2.67
C GLU A 430 -12.07 -17.24 -1.19
N THR A 431 -10.88 -16.72 -0.89
CA THR A 431 -10.52 -16.29 0.47
C THR A 431 -10.57 -14.78 0.60
N LEU A 432 -11.48 -14.29 1.45
CA LEU A 432 -11.66 -12.88 1.76
C LEU A 432 -10.98 -12.55 3.08
N TYR A 433 -9.90 -11.77 3.03
CA TYR A 433 -9.15 -11.37 4.22
C TYR A 433 -9.75 -10.07 4.75
N GLN A 434 -10.29 -10.12 5.95
CA GLN A 434 -11.01 -9.01 6.57
C GLN A 434 -10.20 -8.53 7.77
N ARG A 435 -9.41 -7.48 7.55
CA ARG A 435 -8.54 -6.88 8.57
C ARG A 435 -9.34 -6.40 9.76
N ASP A 436 -8.70 -6.21 10.89
CA ASP A 436 -9.39 -5.65 12.04
C ASP A 436 -9.84 -4.18 11.78
N THR A 437 -10.94 -3.80 12.43
CA THR A 437 -11.55 -2.47 12.38
C THR A 437 -11.88 -2.03 13.80
N HIS A 438 -12.01 -0.72 14.01
CA HIS A 438 -12.60 -0.23 15.26
C HIS A 438 -14.10 -0.51 15.31
N LYS A 439 -14.64 -0.60 16.53
CA LYS A 439 -16.09 -0.69 16.75
C LYS A 439 -16.78 0.52 16.12
N GLY A 440 -17.82 0.27 15.35
CA GLY A 440 -18.56 1.28 14.60
C GLY A 440 -17.90 1.73 13.30
N ILE A 441 -16.73 1.20 12.94
CA ILE A 441 -16.06 1.50 11.68
C ILE A 441 -16.25 0.35 10.70
N ILE A 442 -16.70 0.69 9.49
CA ILE A 442 -16.78 -0.21 8.34
C ILE A 442 -15.60 0.07 7.42
N LEU A 443 -14.85 -0.98 7.07
CA LEU A 443 -13.88 -0.96 5.98
C LEU A 443 -14.37 -1.89 4.86
N SER A 444 -13.65 -1.93 3.73
CA SER A 444 -13.95 -2.87 2.65
C SER A 444 -12.75 -3.74 2.29
N ALA A 445 -13.03 -4.92 1.76
CA ALA A 445 -12.04 -5.83 1.18
C ALA A 445 -12.56 -6.31 -0.19
N PRO A 446 -11.76 -6.21 -1.26
CA PRO A 446 -12.20 -6.56 -2.60
C PRO A 446 -11.88 -8.02 -2.97
N LEU A 447 -12.71 -8.62 -3.82
CA LEU A 447 -12.39 -9.80 -4.61
C LEU A 447 -12.78 -9.58 -6.06
N GLN A 448 -12.07 -10.22 -6.99
CA GLN A 448 -12.49 -10.32 -8.37
C GLN A 448 -13.25 -11.63 -8.56
N LEU A 449 -14.55 -11.56 -8.84
CA LEU A 449 -15.43 -12.72 -8.95
C LEU A 449 -15.97 -12.82 -10.37
N THR A 450 -16.10 -14.05 -10.89
CA THR A 450 -16.77 -14.29 -12.17
C THR A 450 -18.23 -14.68 -11.91
N LEU A 451 -19.13 -13.74 -12.16
CA LEU A 451 -20.58 -13.94 -12.02
C LEU A 451 -21.18 -14.39 -13.35
N ASN A 452 -22.13 -15.32 -13.33
CA ASN A 452 -22.86 -15.74 -14.52
C ASN A 452 -23.64 -14.57 -15.11
N LYS A 453 -23.81 -14.53 -16.43
CA LYS A 453 -24.58 -13.46 -17.07
C LYS A 453 -26.04 -13.47 -16.59
N GLY A 454 -26.54 -12.33 -16.12
CA GLY A 454 -27.92 -12.15 -15.64
C GLY A 454 -28.01 -11.85 -14.14
N ALA A 455 -29.23 -11.70 -13.63
CA ALA A 455 -29.50 -11.24 -12.25
C ALA A 455 -29.74 -12.36 -11.23
N ASN A 456 -29.43 -13.62 -11.57
CA ASN A 456 -29.73 -14.77 -10.73
C ASN A 456 -28.51 -15.24 -9.91
N ASN A 457 -27.46 -14.41 -9.80
CA ASN A 457 -26.28 -14.82 -9.06
C ASN A 457 -26.48 -14.72 -7.55
N THR A 458 -25.81 -15.60 -6.83
CA THR A 458 -25.67 -15.54 -5.39
C THR A 458 -24.20 -15.45 -4.99
N ILE A 459 -23.94 -14.73 -3.90
CA ILE A 459 -22.64 -14.72 -3.23
C ILE A 459 -22.88 -15.14 -1.78
N THR A 460 -22.36 -16.31 -1.42
CA THR A 460 -22.45 -16.86 -0.06
C THR A 460 -21.12 -16.67 0.66
N VAL A 461 -21.18 -16.08 1.85
CA VAL A 461 -20.03 -15.84 2.72
C VAL A 461 -20.12 -16.72 3.97
N GLY A 462 -19.07 -17.49 4.23
CA GLY A 462 -18.87 -18.30 5.43
C GLY A 462 -17.54 -17.98 6.11
N GLY A 463 -17.18 -18.70 7.16
CA GLY A 463 -15.91 -18.51 7.87
C GLY A 463 -14.84 -19.55 7.50
N LEU A 464 -13.58 -19.13 7.49
CA LEU A 464 -12.39 -19.98 7.27
C LEU A 464 -11.42 -19.85 8.45
N PHE A 465 -10.53 -20.83 8.59
CA PHE A 465 -9.51 -20.81 9.64
C PHE A 465 -8.59 -19.59 9.48
N ASN A 466 -8.54 -18.73 10.50
CA ASN A 466 -7.77 -17.48 10.48
C ASN A 466 -6.45 -17.55 11.29
N GLY A 467 -6.15 -18.72 11.88
CA GLY A 467 -5.04 -18.92 12.82
C GLY A 467 -5.50 -19.13 14.27
N PHE A 468 -6.74 -18.76 14.60
CA PHE A 468 -7.31 -18.84 15.95
C PHE A 468 -8.63 -19.61 15.96
N ASP A 469 -9.55 -19.25 15.08
CA ASP A 469 -10.86 -19.87 14.93
C ASP A 469 -11.34 -19.79 13.47
N TYR A 470 -12.64 -19.99 13.24
CA TYR A 470 -13.26 -19.99 11.90
C TYR A 470 -14.25 -18.83 11.71
N LYS A 471 -14.05 -17.67 12.36
CA LYS A 471 -14.95 -16.53 12.22
C LYS A 471 -14.78 -15.81 10.89
N GLY A 472 -15.90 -15.48 10.25
CA GLY A 472 -15.99 -14.43 9.25
C GLY A 472 -16.26 -13.07 9.92
N ALA A 473 -15.89 -11.96 9.26
CA ALA A 473 -16.23 -10.64 9.78
C ALA A 473 -17.72 -10.30 9.54
N ASP A 474 -18.25 -9.36 10.31
CA ASP A 474 -19.64 -8.94 10.21
C ASP A 474 -19.83 -8.12 8.93
N LEU A 475 -20.87 -8.39 8.15
CA LEU A 475 -21.07 -7.82 6.82
C LEU A 475 -22.18 -6.77 6.80
N ASP A 476 -21.87 -5.57 6.32
CA ASP A 476 -22.84 -4.48 6.08
C ASP A 476 -23.48 -4.60 4.70
N ARG A 477 -22.66 -4.74 3.67
CA ARG A 477 -23.10 -4.85 2.27
C ARG A 477 -22.00 -5.41 1.39
N ILE A 478 -22.36 -5.78 0.17
CA ILE A 478 -21.40 -5.91 -0.93
C ILE A 478 -21.68 -4.84 -1.98
N ILE A 479 -20.66 -4.37 -2.67
CA ILE A 479 -20.80 -3.53 -3.86
C ILE A 479 -20.22 -4.30 -5.05
N VAL A 480 -21.03 -4.53 -6.07
CA VAL A 480 -20.63 -5.23 -7.30
C VAL A 480 -20.42 -4.21 -8.40
N TYR A 481 -19.19 -4.14 -8.90
CA TYR A 481 -18.78 -3.21 -9.93
C TYR A 481 -19.05 -3.76 -11.33
N PRO A 482 -19.18 -2.91 -12.37
CA PRO A 482 -19.17 -3.39 -13.74
C PRO A 482 -17.88 -4.14 -14.04
N SER A 483 -17.89 -4.99 -15.06
CA SER A 483 -16.63 -5.55 -15.57
C SER A 483 -15.79 -4.43 -16.16
N GLU A 484 -14.50 -4.51 -15.92
CA GLU A 484 -13.53 -3.73 -16.69
C GLU A 484 -13.79 -3.97 -18.17
N LYS A 485 -13.80 -2.87 -18.92
CA LYS A 485 -14.07 -2.91 -20.36
C LYS A 485 -12.97 -3.66 -21.07
#